data_AF-A0A1C5USK2-F1
#
_entry.id   AF-A0A1C5USK2-F1
#
_cell.length_a   1.000
_cell.length_b   1.000
_cell.length_c   1.000
_cell.angle_alpha   90.00
_cell.angle_beta   90.00
_cell.angle_gamma   90.00
#
_symmetry.space_group_name_H-M   'P 1'
#
loop_
_entity.id
_entity.type
_entity.pdbx_description
1 polymer ?
#
loop_
_entity_poly.entity_id
_entity_poly.type
_entity_poly.pdbx_seq_one_letter_code
_entity_poly.pdbx_strand_id
1 'polypeptide(L)'
;MKVLLVGLERVGKLFSMESLFKKKLTEADMTDVEVVTAEMTEFGSPGGRKLERNMNEALRDEADFVVVMEPWQKDLLTRFMDYRNWHKIHLFADICKRKPKDMPSCDVDFGYRSMKEEMNDGCRNLLEGLKMLLRKRESDSSDLAMI
;
A
#
# COMPACT_ATOMS: atom_id res chain seq x y z
N MET A 1 -10.28 -3.80 7.11
CA MET A 1 -8.94 -3.98 6.51
C MET A 1 -8.19 -2.67 6.63
N LYS A 2 -6.93 -2.70 7.08
CA LYS A 2 -6.14 -1.46 7.27
C LYS A 2 -5.01 -1.36 6.25
N VAL A 3 -4.92 -0.22 5.59
CA VAL A 3 -3.87 0.12 4.62
C VAL A 3 -3.00 1.20 5.23
N LEU A 4 -1.72 0.89 5.43
CA LEU A 4 -0.72 1.85 5.90
C LEU A 4 0.06 2.41 4.71
N LEU A 5 0.01 3.71 4.53
CA LEU A 5 0.82 4.45 3.56
C LEU A 5 2.03 5.04 4.29
N VAL A 6 3.23 4.67 3.87
CA VAL A 6 4.48 5.12 4.50
C VAL A 6 5.26 6.02 3.56
N GLY A 7 5.59 7.23 4.01
CA GLY A 7 6.28 8.25 3.23
C GLY A 7 7.28 9.09 4.03
N LEU A 8 7.85 10.11 3.38
CA LEU A 8 8.66 11.17 4.01
C LEU A 8 7.92 12.51 3.91
N GLU A 9 8.03 13.36 4.96
CA GLU A 9 7.43 14.70 5.08
C GLU A 9 7.57 15.60 3.83
N ARG A 10 8.64 15.42 3.06
CA ARG A 10 9.07 16.43 2.08
C ARG A 10 8.39 16.39 0.71
N VAL A 11 7.47 15.46 0.44
CA VAL A 11 7.06 15.23 -0.96
C VAL A 11 5.61 15.57 -1.27
N GLY A 12 4.74 15.83 -0.28
CA GLY A 12 3.29 16.10 -0.53
C GLY A 12 2.50 14.94 -1.19
N LYS A 13 3.23 13.95 -1.72
CA LYS A 13 2.74 12.73 -2.38
C LYS A 13 1.96 11.85 -1.41
N LEU A 14 2.39 11.76 -0.15
CA LEU A 14 1.73 10.93 0.86
C LEU A 14 0.30 11.42 1.11
N PHE A 15 0.13 12.69 1.46
CA PHE A 15 -1.18 13.31 1.69
C PHE A 15 -2.03 13.38 0.42
N SER A 16 -1.42 13.66 -0.73
CA SER A 16 -2.13 13.67 -2.01
C SER A 16 -2.63 12.28 -2.39
N MET A 17 -1.85 11.23 -2.12
CA MET A 17 -2.23 9.85 -2.32
C MET A 17 -3.33 9.42 -1.34
N GLU A 18 -3.18 9.75 -0.06
CA GLU A 18 -4.18 9.46 0.96
C GLU A 18 -5.54 10.05 0.59
N SER A 19 -5.58 11.35 0.26
CA SER A 19 -6.79 12.06 -0.13
C SER A 19 -7.42 11.47 -1.40
N LEU A 20 -6.61 11.22 -2.43
CA LEU A 20 -7.08 10.61 -3.68
C LEU A 20 -7.61 9.19 -3.46
N PHE A 21 -6.92 8.42 -2.62
CA PHE A 21 -7.28 7.04 -2.35
C PHE A 21 -8.55 6.93 -1.50
N LYS A 22 -8.69 7.76 -0.46
CA LYS A 22 -9.92 7.89 0.31
C LYS A 22 -11.10 8.27 -0.58
N LYS A 23 -10.91 9.24 -1.49
CA LYS A 23 -11.94 9.60 -2.48
C LYS A 23 -12.36 8.41 -3.34
N LYS A 24 -11.40 7.64 -3.86
CA LYS A 24 -11.71 6.44 -4.67
C LYS A 24 -12.37 5.32 -3.87
N LEU A 25 -12.05 5.17 -2.59
CA LEU A 25 -12.74 4.22 -1.70
C LEU A 25 -14.20 4.62 -1.50
N THR A 26 -14.47 5.90 -1.28
CA THR A 26 -15.84 6.44 -1.18
C THR A 26 -16.62 6.28 -2.49
N GLU A 27 -16.00 6.59 -3.64
CA GLU A 27 -16.61 6.39 -4.97
C GLU A 27 -16.91 4.90 -5.25
N ALA A 28 -16.14 3.99 -4.68
CA ALA A 28 -16.30 2.55 -4.82
C ALA A 28 -17.18 1.91 -3.73
N ASP A 29 -17.78 2.72 -2.85
CA ASP A 29 -18.59 2.30 -1.69
C ASP A 29 -17.86 1.27 -0.78
N MET A 30 -16.55 1.43 -0.60
CA MET A 30 -15.74 0.57 0.26
C MET A 30 -15.50 1.22 1.61
N THR A 31 -16.38 0.91 2.58
CA THR A 31 -16.31 1.43 3.96
C THR A 31 -15.45 0.57 4.88
N ASP A 32 -15.16 -0.68 4.52
CA ASP A 32 -14.39 -1.63 5.34
C ASP A 32 -12.87 -1.43 5.26
N VAL A 33 -12.40 -0.38 4.56
CA VAL A 33 -10.98 -0.08 4.36
C VAL A 33 -10.61 1.18 5.13
N GLU A 34 -9.78 1.02 6.16
CA GLU A 34 -9.18 2.14 6.88
C GLU A 34 -7.82 2.47 6.25
N VAL A 35 -7.61 3.75 5.93
CA VAL A 35 -6.35 4.24 5.36
C VAL A 35 -5.65 5.09 6.41
N VAL A 36 -4.47 4.64 6.83
CA VAL A 36 -3.61 5.32 7.79
C VAL A 36 -2.32 5.73 7.09
N THR A 37 -1.84 6.93 7.39
CA THR A 37 -0.55 7.43 6.95
C THR A 37 0.43 7.37 8.13
N ALA A 38 1.68 7.04 7.84
CA ALA A 38 2.77 7.11 8.80
C ALA A 38 4.03 7.63 8.11
N GLU A 39 4.86 8.32 8.88
CA GLU A 39 6.10 8.86 8.38
C GLU A 39 7.29 7.99 8.77
N MET A 40 8.30 7.92 7.90
CA MET A 40 9.52 7.19 8.25
C MET A 40 10.24 7.75 9.48
N THR A 41 10.07 9.04 9.75
CA THR A 41 10.57 9.74 10.94
C THR A 41 9.90 9.29 12.24
N GLU A 42 8.61 8.93 12.20
CA GLU A 42 7.83 8.49 13.37
C GLU A 42 8.32 7.13 13.89
N PHE A 43 8.81 6.27 13.00
CA PHE A 43 9.40 4.99 13.38
C PHE A 43 10.78 5.18 14.04
N GLY A 44 11.43 6.33 13.84
CA GLY A 44 12.72 6.68 14.44
C GLY A 44 13.90 6.51 13.48
N SER A 45 15.11 6.70 13.99
CA SER A 45 16.31 6.71 13.15
C SER A 45 16.63 5.31 12.58
N PRO A 46 17.06 5.23 11.30
CA PRO A 46 17.55 3.99 10.68
C PRO A 46 18.61 3.30 11.56
N GLY A 47 18.35 2.04 11.96
CA GLY A 47 19.29 1.24 12.76
C GLY A 47 19.14 1.36 14.29
N GLY A 48 18.15 2.10 14.79
CA GLY A 48 17.83 2.12 16.22
C GLY A 48 16.93 0.95 16.64
N ARG A 49 17.14 0.36 17.82
CA ARG A 49 16.23 -0.65 18.41
C ARG A 49 14.78 -0.17 18.58
N LYS A 50 14.57 1.15 18.60
CA LYS A 50 13.23 1.78 18.64
C LYS A 50 12.49 1.64 17.31
N LEU A 51 13.21 1.65 16.19
CA LEU A 51 12.67 1.46 14.84
C LEU A 51 12.09 0.06 14.68
N GLU A 52 12.85 -0.96 15.06
CA GLU A 52 12.43 -2.35 15.02
C GLU A 52 11.15 -2.61 15.82
N ARG A 53 11.04 -2.05 17.03
CA ARG A 53 9.83 -2.19 17.86
C ARG A 53 8.64 -1.45 17.27
N ASN A 54 8.79 -0.17 16.97
CA ASN A 54 7.69 0.66 16.46
C ASN A 54 7.15 0.11 15.13
N MET A 55 8.03 -0.35 14.23
CA MET A 55 7.62 -0.97 12.97
C MET A 55 6.95 -2.33 13.19
N ASN A 56 7.50 -3.18 14.07
CA ASN A 56 6.84 -4.45 14.34
C ASN A 56 5.46 -4.22 14.97
N GLU A 57 5.29 -3.28 15.89
CA GLU A 57 3.98 -2.98 16.49
C GLU A 57 2.99 -2.44 15.43
N ALA A 58 3.39 -1.42 14.66
CA ALA A 58 2.51 -0.81 13.66
C ALA A 58 2.12 -1.75 12.50
N LEU A 59 2.99 -2.69 12.14
CA LEU A 59 2.82 -3.52 10.94
C LEU A 59 2.36 -4.96 11.23
N ARG A 60 2.57 -5.46 12.46
CA ARG A 60 2.19 -6.82 12.85
C ARG A 60 0.71 -6.91 13.19
N ASP A 61 0.20 -5.95 13.97
CA ASP A 61 -1.14 -6.06 14.56
C ASP A 61 -2.18 -5.17 13.89
N GLU A 62 -1.76 -4.09 13.22
CA GLU A 62 -2.70 -3.12 12.68
C GLU A 62 -2.83 -3.13 11.16
N ALA A 63 -1.74 -3.30 10.39
CA ALA A 63 -1.78 -3.18 8.93
C ALA A 63 -1.90 -4.54 8.20
N ASP A 64 -2.94 -4.66 7.35
CA ASP A 64 -3.08 -5.76 6.40
C ASP A 64 -2.26 -5.51 5.13
N PHE A 65 -2.12 -4.23 4.74
CA PHE A 65 -1.45 -3.81 3.52
C PHE A 65 -0.56 -2.60 3.78
N VAL A 66 0.71 -2.64 3.36
CA VAL A 66 1.69 -1.59 3.61
C VAL A 66 2.20 -1.08 2.28
N VAL A 67 1.96 0.19 1.97
CA VAL A 67 2.41 0.82 0.72
C VAL A 67 3.50 1.82 1.04
N VAL A 68 4.70 1.58 0.52
CA VAL A 68 5.83 2.50 0.63
C VAL A 68 5.99 3.31 -0.64
N MET A 69 6.40 4.57 -0.51
CA MET A 69 6.54 5.47 -1.66
C MET A 69 7.86 5.27 -2.40
N GLU A 70 8.93 4.89 -1.71
CA GLU A 70 10.28 4.83 -2.26
C GLU A 70 10.94 3.45 -2.08
N PRO A 71 11.83 3.01 -3.00
CA PRO A 71 12.47 1.70 -2.92
C PRO A 71 13.28 1.49 -1.64
N TRP A 72 14.05 2.50 -1.22
CA TRP A 72 14.88 2.41 -0.02
C TRP A 72 14.03 2.21 1.26
N GLN A 73 12.78 2.70 1.27
CA GLN A 73 11.84 2.46 2.37
C GLN A 73 11.45 0.97 2.43
N LYS A 74 11.18 0.35 1.27
CA LYS A 74 10.92 -1.10 1.17
C LYS A 74 12.11 -1.91 1.69
N ASP A 75 13.31 -1.53 1.28
CA ASP A 75 14.54 -2.22 1.70
C ASP A 75 14.79 -2.07 3.21
N LEU A 76 14.48 -0.89 3.77
CA LEU A 76 14.57 -0.67 5.21
C LEU A 76 13.51 -1.50 5.97
N LEU A 77 12.25 -1.48 5.50
CA LEU A 77 11.17 -2.22 6.15
C LEU A 77 11.43 -3.73 6.15
N THR A 78 11.89 -4.27 5.02
CA THR A 78 12.17 -5.71 4.89
C THR A 78 13.34 -6.17 5.77
N ARG A 79 14.34 -5.31 6.03
CA ARG A 79 15.46 -5.64 6.93
C ARG A 79 15.05 -5.85 8.39
N PHE A 80 14.01 -5.16 8.85
CA PHE A 80 13.57 -5.20 10.25
C PHE A 80 12.31 -6.04 10.48
N MET A 81 11.69 -6.52 9.39
CA MET A 81 10.51 -7.36 9.45
C MET A 81 10.83 -8.84 9.36
N ASP A 82 9.99 -9.65 10.01
CA ASP A 82 9.92 -11.08 9.76
C ASP A 82 9.54 -11.38 8.31
N TYR A 83 10.22 -12.37 7.72
CA TYR A 83 9.98 -12.84 6.35
C TYR A 83 8.51 -13.17 6.07
N ARG A 84 7.78 -13.64 7.10
CA ARG A 84 6.35 -13.95 6.99
C ARG A 84 5.49 -12.75 6.63
N ASN A 85 5.90 -11.53 6.97
CA ASN A 85 5.13 -10.31 6.75
C ASN A 85 5.60 -9.49 5.55
N TRP A 86 6.69 -9.90 4.88
CA TRP A 86 7.22 -9.19 3.71
C TRP A 86 6.21 -9.08 2.57
N HIS A 87 5.32 -10.08 2.44
CA HIS A 87 4.27 -10.09 1.43
C HIS A 87 3.24 -8.94 1.59
N LYS A 88 3.16 -8.32 2.78
CA LYS A 88 2.30 -7.16 3.04
C LYS A 88 2.88 -5.85 2.51
N ILE A 89 4.19 -5.81 2.24
CA ILE A 89 4.92 -4.59 1.86
C ILE A 89 4.96 -4.45 0.33
N HIS A 90 4.35 -3.38 -0.16
CA HIS A 90 4.26 -3.08 -1.58
C HIS A 90 4.84 -1.71 -1.89
N LEU A 91 5.66 -1.63 -2.94
CA LEU A 91 6.16 -0.36 -3.44
C LEU A 91 5.06 0.30 -4.30
N PHE A 92 4.82 1.58 -4.10
CA PHE A 92 3.83 2.31 -4.86
C PHE A 92 4.11 2.26 -6.37
N ALA A 93 5.36 2.45 -6.78
CA ALA A 93 5.77 2.35 -8.18
C ALA A 93 5.47 0.96 -8.78
N ASP A 94 5.58 -0.13 -8.01
CA ASP A 94 5.23 -1.48 -8.48
C ASP A 94 3.71 -1.60 -8.69
N ILE A 95 2.90 -0.95 -7.84
CA ILE A 95 1.44 -0.92 -7.98
C ILE A 95 1.03 -0.08 -9.20
N CYS A 96 1.65 1.07 -9.43
CA CYS A 96 1.39 1.92 -10.59
C CYS A 96 1.71 1.23 -11.92
N LYS A 97 2.75 0.37 -11.93
CA LYS A 97 3.16 -0.40 -13.12
C LYS A 97 2.26 -1.58 -13.44
N ARG A 98 1.35 -1.99 -12.56
CA ARG A 98 0.39 -3.06 -12.85
C ARG A 98 -0.50 -2.62 -14.01
N LYS A 99 -0.41 -3.33 -15.14
CA LYS A 99 -1.30 -3.10 -16.28
C LYS A 99 -2.72 -3.55 -15.89
N PRO A 100 -3.75 -2.71 -16.07
CA PRO A 100 -5.13 -3.18 -16.09
C PRO A 100 -5.27 -4.24 -17.20
N LYS A 101 -6.07 -5.29 -16.95
CA LYS A 101 -6.28 -6.37 -17.93
C LYS A 101 -6.79 -5.89 -19.29
N ASP A 102 -7.46 -4.73 -19.33
CA ASP A 102 -8.07 -4.15 -20.53
C ASP A 102 -7.27 -2.98 -21.14
N MET A 103 -6.05 -2.69 -20.65
CA MET A 103 -5.26 -1.57 -21.18
C MET A 103 -4.54 -2.00 -22.47
N PRO A 104 -4.79 -1.34 -23.63
CA PRO A 104 -4.06 -1.64 -24.86
C PRO A 104 -2.56 -1.45 -24.65
N SER A 105 -1.76 -2.34 -25.25
CA SER A 105 -0.30 -2.34 -25.18
C SER A 105 0.29 -1.18 -25.98
N CYS A 106 0.02 0.04 -25.56
CA CYS A 106 0.73 1.20 -26.07
C CYS A 106 2.02 1.28 -25.26
N ASP A 107 3.16 1.00 -25.89
CA ASP A 107 4.51 1.20 -25.36
C ASP A 107 4.82 2.71 -25.22
N VAL A 108 3.93 3.45 -24.57
CA VAL A 108 4.17 4.84 -24.22
C VAL A 108 5.01 4.82 -22.96
N ASP A 109 6.27 5.24 -23.11
CA ASP A 109 7.26 5.34 -22.04
C ASP A 109 6.62 5.82 -20.73
N PHE A 110 6.64 4.95 -19.70
CA PHE A 110 6.23 5.32 -18.35
C PHE A 110 6.96 6.57 -17.83
N GLY A 111 8.11 6.93 -18.43
CA GLY A 111 8.88 8.13 -18.12
C GLY A 111 8.20 9.47 -18.49
N TYR A 112 7.15 9.47 -19.31
CA TYR A 112 6.40 10.69 -19.67
C TYR A 112 5.10 10.88 -18.90
N ARG A 113 4.71 9.93 -18.04
CA ARG A 113 3.48 10.07 -17.25
C ARG A 113 3.61 11.22 -16.27
N SER A 114 2.58 12.07 -16.22
CA SER A 114 2.50 13.06 -15.17
C SER A 114 2.34 12.37 -13.83
N MET A 115 2.89 12.99 -12.78
CA MET A 115 2.75 12.49 -11.40
C MET A 115 1.28 12.26 -11.00
N LYS A 116 0.35 13.02 -11.59
CA LYS A 116 -1.09 12.89 -11.36
C LYS A 116 -1.69 11.63 -12.01
N GLU A 117 -1.22 11.24 -13.19
CA GLU A 117 -1.66 10.01 -13.87
C GLU A 117 -1.11 8.79 -13.15
N GLU A 118 0.16 8.82 -12.76
CA GLU A 118 0.79 7.76 -11.97
C GLU A 118 0.04 7.56 -10.64
N MET A 119 -0.32 8.65 -9.95
CA MET A 119 -1.09 8.58 -8.71
C MET A 119 -2.49 8.00 -8.90
N ASN A 120 -3.17 8.36 -9.99
CA ASN A 120 -4.50 7.85 -10.30
C ASN A 120 -4.50 6.35 -10.60
N ASP A 121 -3.54 5.90 -11.42
CA ASP A 121 -3.38 4.50 -11.77
C ASP A 121 -2.97 3.67 -10.57
N GLY A 122 -2.02 4.17 -9.76
CA GLY A 122 -1.64 3.54 -8.49
C GLY A 122 -2.83 3.35 -7.55
N CYS A 123 -3.65 4.38 -7.35
CA CYS A 123 -4.84 4.28 -6.51
C CYS A 123 -5.89 3.30 -7.07
N ARG A 124 -6.06 3.25 -8.40
CA ARG A 124 -6.99 2.31 -9.04
C ARG A 124 -6.51 0.87 -8.86
N ASN A 125 -5.24 0.62 -9.13
CA ASN A 125 -4.64 -0.72 -9.01
C ASN A 125 -4.61 -1.20 -7.56
N LEU A 126 -4.38 -0.29 -6.62
CA LEU A 126 -4.49 -0.59 -5.19
C LEU A 126 -5.93 -0.99 -4.83
N LEU A 127 -6.93 -0.23 -5.28
CA LEU A 127 -8.34 -0.53 -5.07
C LEU A 127 -8.73 -1.90 -5.64
N GLU A 128 -8.32 -2.22 -6.87
CA GLU A 128 -8.57 -3.53 -7.48
C GLU A 128 -7.88 -4.66 -6.71
N GLY A 129 -6.64 -4.45 -6.26
CA GLY A 129 -5.91 -5.39 -5.42
C GLY A 129 -6.63 -5.66 -4.09
N LEU A 130 -7.13 -4.62 -3.43
CA LEU A 130 -7.89 -4.73 -2.20
C LEU A 130 -9.22 -5.46 -2.39
N LYS A 131 -9.96 -5.17 -3.47
CA LYS A 131 -11.19 -5.89 -3.81
C LYS A 131 -10.95 -7.38 -4.00
N MET A 132 -9.84 -7.76 -4.65
CA MET A 132 -9.47 -9.17 -4.79
C MET A 132 -9.10 -9.83 -3.46
N LEU A 133 -8.40 -9.12 -2.58
CA LEU A 133 -8.04 -9.63 -1.25
C LEU A 133 -9.27 -9.82 -0.36
N LEU A 134 -10.21 -8.89 -0.38
CA LEU A 134 -11.47 -9.02 0.37
C LEU A 134 -12.31 -10.19 -0.13
N ARG A 135 -12.48 -10.32 -1.46
CA ARG A 135 -13.18 -11.47 -2.06
C ARG A 135 -12.54 -12.80 -1.67
N LYS A 136 -11.20 -12.86 -1.65
CA LYS A 136 -10.48 -14.06 -1.22
C LYS A 136 -10.71 -14.36 0.27
N ARG A 137 -10.75 -13.33 1.12
CA ARG A 137 -11.02 -13.49 2.55
C ARG A 137 -12.46 -13.96 2.81
N GLU A 138 -13.42 -13.48 2.04
CA GLU A 138 -14.81 -13.96 2.07
C GLU A 138 -14.92 -15.41 1.62
N SER A 139 -14.25 -15.82 0.54
CA SER A 139 -14.23 -17.23 0.11
C SER A 139 -13.57 -18.15 1.13
N ASP A 140 -12.41 -17.75 1.67
CA ASP A 140 -11.69 -18.54 2.68
C ASP A 140 -12.50 -18.66 4.00
N SER A 141 -13.29 -17.63 4.35
CA SER A 141 -14.22 -17.67 5.49
C SER A 141 -15.48 -18.51 5.22
N SER A 142 -15.92 -18.60 3.96
CA SER A 142 -17.08 -19.41 3.55
C SER A 142 -16.76 -20.90 3.64
N ASP A 143 -15.54 -21.28 3.27
CA ASP A 143 -15.07 -22.67 3.32
C ASP A 143 -14.88 -23.16 4.76
N LEU A 144 -14.53 -22.26 5.70
CA LEU A 144 -14.45 -22.57 7.14
C LEU A 144 -15.82 -22.67 7.83
N ALA A 145 -16.86 -22.03 7.28
CA ALA A 145 -18.22 -22.10 7.82
C ALA A 145 -19.01 -23.34 7.36
N MET A 146 -18.46 -24.15 6.44
CA MET A 146 -19.05 -25.40 5.96
C MET A 146 -18.48 -26.67 6.62
N ILE A 147 -17.73 -26.55 7.73
CA ILE A 147 -17.26 -27.69 8.55
C ILE A 147 -18.03 -27.75 9.87
#